data_AF-A0A836KTQ4-F1
#
_entry.id   AF-A0A836KTQ4-F1
#
_cell.length_a   1.000
_cell.length_b   1.000
_cell.length_c   1.000
_cell.angle_alpha   90.00
_cell.angle_beta   90.00
_cell.angle_gamma   90.00
#
_symmetry.space_group_name_H-M   'P 1'
#
loop_
_entity.id
_entity.type
_entity.pdbx_description
1 polymer ?
#
loop_
_entity_poly.entity_id
_entity_poly.type
_entity_poly.pdbx_seq_one_letter_code
_entity_poly.pdbx_strand_id
1 'polypeptide(L)'
;MHPRTSGQGLLPRYGGGWMHQFGHVYALQQELLDPSANNWFRAVELWHTARQEGVAMNVSHFNSILRQCVQPGAWAQSLLVLKQMKRESLRPDVVGVGCALAACVEGKHYDAVEEIFATFHKTMLLDSVCHLALIRARQESGDAKGAIEAGRQQQREQVPFLPYTYTHLLVACNTEDDAAYAMELVRRMHGEQWVPSQSAVLAIQELGHRHEELVPISRPLLSKGSNSDRALRLLGTSNHAPPPK
;
A
#
# COMPACT_ATOMS: atom_id res chain seq x y z
N MET A 1 30.10 -11.34 -6.61
CA MET A 1 28.67 -11.63 -6.90
C MET A 1 28.62 -12.58 -8.09
N HIS A 2 27.97 -13.74 -7.97
CA HIS A 2 27.67 -14.59 -9.14
C HIS A 2 26.22 -14.30 -9.58
N PRO A 3 25.94 -14.12 -10.89
CA PRO A 3 24.60 -13.83 -11.36
C PRO A 3 23.68 -15.03 -11.12
N ARG A 4 22.44 -14.77 -10.69
CA ARG A 4 21.39 -15.81 -10.53
C ARG A 4 21.10 -16.52 -11.86
N THR A 5 21.13 -15.75 -12.94
CA THR A 5 21.07 -16.27 -14.30
C THR A 5 22.38 -15.94 -15.02
N SER A 6 23.26 -16.94 -15.06
CA SER A 6 24.47 -16.95 -15.90
C SER A 6 24.18 -17.82 -17.13
N GLY A 7 24.15 -17.26 -18.33
CA GLY A 7 23.89 -18.12 -19.50
C GLY A 7 23.67 -17.43 -20.84
N GLN A 8 24.28 -18.03 -21.87
CA GLN A 8 23.96 -17.82 -23.28
C GLN A 8 22.47 -18.12 -23.53
N GLY A 9 21.77 -17.22 -24.22
CA GLY A 9 20.38 -17.42 -24.68
C GLY A 9 19.28 -16.79 -23.83
N LEU A 10 19.57 -16.36 -22.60
CA LEU A 10 18.60 -15.67 -21.72
C LEU A 10 18.60 -14.14 -21.90
N LEU A 11 19.76 -13.57 -22.27
CA LEU A 11 19.88 -12.14 -22.48
C LEU A 11 19.41 -11.74 -23.90
N PRO A 12 18.82 -10.56 -24.05
CA PRO A 12 18.30 -10.10 -25.33
C PRO A 12 19.38 -9.99 -26.41
N ARG A 13 19.03 -10.34 -27.64
CA ARG A 13 19.97 -10.33 -28.79
C ARG A 13 20.46 -8.93 -29.18
N TYR A 14 19.67 -7.89 -28.92
CA TYR A 14 20.04 -6.51 -29.26
C TYR A 14 21.25 -5.98 -28.45
N GLY A 15 21.59 -6.63 -27.33
CA GLY A 15 22.79 -6.32 -26.54
C GLY A 15 24.00 -7.20 -26.89
N GLY A 16 23.96 -7.95 -28.00
CA GLY A 16 25.00 -8.92 -28.37
C GLY A 16 24.98 -10.23 -27.56
N GLY A 17 23.94 -10.44 -26.74
CA GLY A 17 23.80 -11.60 -25.87
C GLY A 17 24.68 -11.51 -24.62
N TRP A 18 25.11 -12.65 -24.10
CA TRP A 18 25.97 -12.68 -22.90
C TRP A 18 27.40 -12.23 -23.23
N MET A 19 27.78 -11.07 -22.68
CA MET A 19 29.14 -10.54 -22.74
C MET A 19 29.82 -10.71 -21.37
N HIS A 20 30.85 -11.57 -21.29
CA HIS A 20 31.53 -11.86 -20.02
C HIS A 20 32.12 -10.61 -19.35
N GLN A 21 32.54 -9.62 -20.14
CA GLN A 21 33.07 -8.34 -19.65
C GLN A 21 32.05 -7.54 -18.82
N PHE A 22 30.74 -7.68 -19.12
CA PHE A 22 29.64 -7.00 -18.42
C PHE A 22 28.88 -7.94 -17.48
N GLY A 23 29.44 -9.11 -17.14
CA GLY A 23 28.82 -10.10 -16.27
C GLY A 23 28.35 -9.54 -14.93
N HIS A 24 29.13 -8.62 -14.34
CA HIS A 24 28.80 -7.95 -13.08
C HIS A 24 27.62 -6.97 -13.24
N VAL A 25 27.50 -6.25 -14.36
CA VAL A 25 26.36 -5.36 -14.66
C VAL A 25 25.07 -6.16 -14.79
N TYR A 26 25.10 -7.31 -15.48
CA TYR A 26 23.92 -8.17 -15.60
C TYR A 26 23.49 -8.74 -14.25
N ALA A 27 24.44 -9.15 -13.41
CA ALA A 27 24.15 -9.60 -12.05
C ALA A 27 23.53 -8.48 -11.20
N LEU A 28 24.07 -7.26 -11.30
CA LEU A 28 23.59 -6.10 -10.57
C LEU A 28 22.16 -5.71 -10.97
N GLN A 29 21.85 -5.71 -12.27
CA GLN A 29 20.48 -5.45 -12.75
C GLN A 29 19.48 -6.51 -12.26
N GLN A 30 19.87 -7.79 -12.25
CA GLN A 30 19.02 -8.87 -11.73
C GLN A 30 18.73 -8.69 -10.24
N GLU A 31 19.73 -8.32 -9.44
CA GLU A 31 19.56 -8.12 -8.00
C GLU A 31 18.76 -6.84 -7.69
N LEU A 32 18.91 -5.77 -8.46
CA LEU A 32 18.10 -4.55 -8.31
C LEU A 32 16.62 -4.77 -8.62
N LEU A 33 16.32 -5.62 -9.61
CA LEU A 33 14.95 -5.90 -10.06
C LEU A 33 14.38 -7.16 -9.42
N ASP A 34 15.04 -7.74 -8.42
CA ASP A 34 14.55 -8.94 -7.74
C ASP A 34 13.23 -8.66 -7.01
N PRO A 35 12.10 -9.26 -7.43
CA PRO A 35 10.81 -9.02 -6.79
C PRO A 35 10.71 -9.65 -5.40
N SER A 36 11.63 -10.55 -5.03
CA SER A 36 11.68 -11.20 -3.72
C SER A 36 12.56 -10.46 -2.71
N ALA A 37 13.31 -9.45 -3.16
CA ALA A 37 14.12 -8.64 -2.27
C ALA A 37 13.22 -7.79 -1.34
N ASN A 38 13.56 -7.78 -0.05
CA ASN A 38 12.82 -7.05 0.98
C ASN A 38 13.76 -6.31 1.94
N ASN A 39 14.98 -5.98 1.49
CA ASN A 39 15.98 -5.31 2.32
C ASN A 39 16.31 -3.96 1.70
N TRP A 40 15.64 -2.91 2.19
CA TRP A 40 15.81 -1.55 1.71
C TRP A 40 17.26 -1.06 1.81
N PHE A 41 18.02 -1.47 2.83
CA PHE A 41 19.40 -1.04 3.02
C PHE A 41 20.27 -1.58 1.89
N ARG A 42 20.13 -2.88 1.59
CA ARG A 42 20.80 -3.50 0.43
C ARG A 42 20.34 -2.87 -0.88
N ALA A 43 19.07 -2.53 -1.02
CA ALA A 43 18.56 -1.86 -2.23
C ALA A 43 19.24 -0.50 -2.46
N VAL A 44 19.47 0.28 -1.40
CA VAL A 44 20.18 1.56 -1.46
C VAL A 44 21.68 1.37 -1.73
N GLU A 45 22.32 0.36 -1.14
CA GLU A 45 23.70 0.00 -1.47
C GLU A 45 23.84 -0.38 -2.95
N LEU A 46 22.95 -1.25 -3.44
CA LEU A 46 22.94 -1.65 -4.85
C LEU A 46 22.69 -0.45 -5.76
N TRP A 47 21.83 0.48 -5.36
CA TRP A 47 21.62 1.75 -6.08
C TRP A 47 22.92 2.57 -6.18
N HIS A 48 23.68 2.72 -5.08
CA HIS A 48 24.97 3.41 -5.10
C HIS A 48 26.00 2.70 -5.98
N THR A 49 26.09 1.37 -5.92
CA THR A 49 26.99 0.60 -6.79
C THR A 49 26.61 0.74 -8.26
N ALA A 50 25.32 0.70 -8.60
CA ALA A 50 24.84 0.88 -9.97
C ALA A 50 25.20 2.25 -10.53
N ARG A 51 25.15 3.28 -9.69
CA ARG A 51 25.57 4.62 -10.08
C ARG A 51 27.09 4.73 -10.30
N GLN A 52 27.89 4.03 -9.50
CA GLN A 52 29.35 4.00 -9.66
C GLN A 52 29.76 3.26 -10.94
N GLU A 53 29.10 2.14 -11.23
CA GLU A 53 29.31 1.32 -12.43
C GLU A 53 28.67 1.93 -13.71
N GLY A 54 28.01 3.09 -13.59
CA GLY A 54 27.39 3.79 -14.72
C GLY A 54 26.19 3.05 -15.33
N VAL A 55 25.51 2.20 -14.56
CA VAL A 55 24.33 1.45 -15.02
C VAL A 55 23.14 2.40 -15.17
N ALA A 56 22.58 2.47 -16.37
CA ALA A 56 21.37 3.24 -16.64
C ALA A 56 20.16 2.62 -15.92
N MET A 57 19.65 3.33 -14.91
CA MET A 57 18.43 2.94 -14.20
C MET A 57 17.21 3.60 -14.81
N ASN A 58 16.08 2.92 -14.69
CA ASN A 58 14.77 3.39 -15.14
C ASN A 58 13.78 3.40 -13.96
N VAL A 59 12.54 3.81 -14.22
CA VAL A 59 11.46 3.88 -13.23
C VAL A 59 11.26 2.54 -12.50
N SER A 60 11.36 1.40 -13.18
CA SER A 60 11.20 0.08 -12.55
C SER A 60 12.25 -0.23 -11.48
N HIS A 61 13.50 0.22 -11.68
CA HIS A 61 14.55 0.06 -10.66
C HIS A 61 14.22 0.87 -9.41
N PHE A 62 13.80 2.12 -9.59
CA PHE A 62 13.40 2.98 -8.48
C PHE A 62 12.16 2.47 -7.75
N ASN A 63 11.18 1.94 -8.48
CA ASN A 63 9.99 1.32 -7.89
C ASN A 63 10.34 0.09 -7.05
N SER A 64 11.30 -0.74 -7.50
CA SER A 64 11.81 -1.87 -6.72
C SER A 64 12.41 -1.41 -5.39
N ILE A 65 13.23 -0.34 -5.42
CA ILE A 65 13.82 0.24 -4.21
C ILE A 65 12.72 0.80 -3.29
N LEU A 66 11.77 1.57 -3.84
CA LEU A 66 10.66 2.16 -3.07
C LEU A 66 9.77 1.11 -2.42
N ARG A 67 9.49 0.00 -3.11
CA ARG A 67 8.70 -1.10 -2.55
C ARG A 67 9.37 -1.71 -1.31
N GLN A 68 10.69 -1.84 -1.31
CA GLN A 68 11.44 -2.38 -0.16
C GLN A 68 11.44 -1.43 1.04
N CYS A 69 11.23 -0.13 0.82
CA CYS A 69 11.13 0.87 1.90
C CYS A 69 9.80 0.85 2.65
N VAL A 70 8.75 0.17 2.14
CA VAL A 70 7.39 0.22 2.71
C VAL A 70 7.31 -0.48 4.06
N GLN A 71 7.58 -1.80 4.11
CA GLN A 71 7.42 -2.59 5.33
C GLN A 71 8.27 -2.11 6.51
N PRO A 72 9.53 -1.65 6.30
CA PRO A 72 10.36 -1.09 7.37
C PRO A 72 9.99 0.34 7.77
N GLY A 73 9.09 1.02 7.03
CA GLY A 73 8.78 2.44 7.25
C GLY A 73 9.95 3.37 6.97
N ALA A 74 10.80 3.06 5.98
CA ALA A 74 12.00 3.82 5.65
C ALA A 74 11.68 5.10 4.84
N TRP A 75 10.87 5.98 5.43
CA TRP A 75 10.34 7.22 4.84
C TRP A 75 11.45 8.17 4.32
N ALA A 76 12.56 8.30 5.05
CA ALA A 76 13.63 9.21 4.66
C ALA A 76 14.27 8.78 3.33
N GLN A 77 14.44 7.46 3.15
CA GLN A 77 15.00 6.90 1.92
C GLN A 77 14.00 6.96 0.77
N SER A 78 12.69 6.73 1.02
CA SER A 78 11.68 6.86 -0.03
C SER A 78 11.63 8.29 -0.59
N LEU A 79 11.72 9.30 0.27
CA LEU A 79 11.81 10.70 -0.13
C LEU A 79 13.10 11.02 -0.91
N LEU A 80 14.24 10.48 -0.47
CA LEU A 80 15.51 10.65 -1.19
C LEU A 80 15.45 10.04 -2.59
N VAL A 81 14.83 8.87 -2.73
CA VAL A 81 14.63 8.21 -4.03
C VAL A 81 13.74 9.05 -4.94
N LEU A 82 12.58 9.54 -4.46
CA LEU A 82 11.72 10.41 -5.27
C LEU A 82 12.43 11.71 -5.70
N LYS A 83 13.21 12.31 -4.80
CA LYS A 83 14.02 13.50 -5.11
C LYS A 83 15.08 13.20 -6.16
N GLN A 84 15.69 12.01 -6.11
CA GLN A 84 16.66 11.60 -7.11
C GLN A 84 16.00 11.38 -8.47
N MET A 85 14.86 10.68 -8.53
CA MET A 85 14.13 10.50 -9.79
C MET A 85 13.86 11.86 -10.46
N LYS A 86 13.40 12.85 -9.69
CA LYS A 86 13.21 14.22 -10.18
C LYS A 86 14.50 14.87 -10.71
N ARG A 87 15.64 14.67 -10.04
CA ARG A 87 16.96 15.17 -10.50
C ARG A 87 17.41 14.52 -11.80
N GLU A 88 17.11 13.24 -11.99
CA GLU A 88 17.41 12.47 -13.20
C GLU A 88 16.35 12.68 -14.29
N SER A 89 15.40 13.60 -14.10
CA SER A 89 14.27 13.85 -15.00
C SER A 89 13.40 12.61 -15.26
N LEU A 90 13.44 11.64 -14.35
CA LEU A 90 12.58 10.46 -14.34
C LEU A 90 11.29 10.80 -13.58
N ARG A 91 10.15 10.58 -14.21
CA ARG A 91 8.84 10.76 -13.55
C ARG A 91 8.48 9.49 -12.79
N PRO A 92 8.27 9.57 -11.47
CA PRO A 92 7.67 8.48 -10.72
C PRO A 92 6.31 8.11 -11.32
N ASP A 93 6.00 6.83 -11.37
CA ASP A 93 4.66 6.36 -11.69
C ASP A 93 3.79 6.29 -10.44
N VAL A 94 2.51 5.96 -10.61
CA VAL A 94 1.55 5.86 -9.49
C VAL A 94 1.97 4.82 -8.46
N VAL A 95 2.63 3.75 -8.90
CA VAL A 95 3.13 2.69 -8.01
C VAL A 95 4.25 3.21 -7.14
N GLY A 96 5.25 3.91 -7.72
CA GLY A 96 6.34 4.53 -6.98
C GLY A 96 5.85 5.56 -5.97
N VAL A 97 4.90 6.42 -6.36
CA VAL A 97 4.28 7.39 -5.45
C VAL A 97 3.51 6.68 -4.33
N GLY A 98 2.72 5.66 -4.64
CA GLY A 98 1.99 4.85 -3.66
C GLY A 98 2.92 4.16 -2.65
N CYS A 99 4.04 3.59 -3.11
CA CYS A 99 5.06 3.01 -2.23
C CYS A 99 5.71 4.07 -1.33
N ALA A 100 6.02 5.26 -1.86
CA ALA A 100 6.59 6.33 -1.06
C ALA A 100 5.62 6.82 0.02
N LEU A 101 4.34 7.04 -0.34
CA LEU A 101 3.28 7.40 0.61
C LEU A 101 3.11 6.33 1.68
N ALA A 102 3.05 5.06 1.30
CA ALA A 102 2.93 3.95 2.24
C ALA A 102 4.12 3.87 3.21
N ALA A 103 5.35 4.05 2.71
CA ALA A 103 6.54 4.09 3.57
C ALA A 103 6.51 5.27 4.57
N CYS A 104 5.99 6.43 4.15
CA CYS A 104 5.79 7.58 5.05
C CYS A 104 4.72 7.31 6.11
N VAL A 105 3.63 6.63 5.76
CA VAL A 105 2.59 6.19 6.72
C VAL A 105 3.17 5.23 7.75
N GLU A 106 3.87 4.18 7.32
CA GLU A 106 4.51 3.22 8.24
C GLU A 106 5.59 3.88 9.12
N GLY A 107 6.29 4.87 8.57
CA GLY A 107 7.25 5.70 9.30
C GLY A 107 6.60 6.74 10.24
N LYS A 108 5.27 6.87 10.27
CA LYS A 108 4.50 7.89 11.02
C LYS A 108 4.86 9.35 10.66
N HIS A 109 5.26 9.60 9.42
CA HIS A 109 5.56 10.93 8.90
C HIS A 109 4.40 11.45 8.06
N TYR A 110 3.31 11.83 8.74
CA TYR A 110 2.06 12.22 8.08
C TYR A 110 2.16 13.55 7.32
N ASP A 111 2.96 14.50 7.80
CA ASP A 111 3.17 15.79 7.11
C ASP A 111 3.74 15.57 5.70
N ALA A 112 4.70 14.65 5.57
CA ALA A 112 5.29 14.30 4.27
C ALA A 112 4.27 13.62 3.35
N VAL A 113 3.32 12.83 3.89
CA VAL A 113 2.24 12.21 3.10
C VAL A 113 1.39 13.29 2.45
N GLU A 114 1.01 14.33 3.19
CA GLU A 114 0.19 15.42 2.66
C GLU A 114 0.92 16.21 1.57
N GLU A 115 2.19 16.55 1.80
CA GLU A 115 3.02 17.28 0.84
C GLU A 115 3.20 16.50 -0.47
N ILE A 116 3.54 15.21 -0.38
CA ILE A 116 3.71 14.33 -1.54
C ILE A 116 2.38 14.22 -2.28
N PHE A 117 1.30 13.90 -1.58
CA PHE A 117 -0.02 13.74 -2.18
C PHE A 117 -0.46 15.01 -2.91
N ALA A 118 -0.37 16.18 -2.26
CA ALA A 118 -0.74 17.45 -2.88
C ALA A 118 0.13 17.84 -4.09
N THR A 119 1.41 17.42 -4.09
CA THR A 119 2.32 17.64 -5.22
C THR A 119 1.93 16.78 -6.41
N PHE A 120 1.68 15.49 -6.20
CA PHE A 120 1.42 14.56 -7.29
C PHE A 120 -0.03 14.62 -7.79
N HIS A 121 -1.00 14.91 -6.91
CA HIS A 121 -2.41 15.09 -7.28
C HIS A 121 -2.62 16.15 -8.38
N LYS A 122 -1.79 17.20 -8.40
CA LYS A 122 -1.81 18.23 -9.45
C LYS A 122 -1.27 17.77 -10.81
N THR A 123 -0.50 16.70 -10.84
CA THR A 123 0.30 16.29 -12.01
C THR A 123 -0.09 14.92 -12.56
N MET A 124 -0.76 14.09 -11.77
CA MET A 124 -1.15 12.73 -12.13
C MET A 124 -2.44 12.32 -11.42
N LEU A 125 -3.17 11.38 -12.03
CA LEU A 125 -4.31 10.71 -11.40
C LEU A 125 -3.78 9.69 -10.41
N LEU A 126 -4.09 9.90 -9.14
CA LEU A 126 -3.69 9.01 -8.05
C LEU A 126 -4.65 7.82 -7.95
N ASP A 127 -4.11 6.67 -7.56
CA ASP A 127 -4.89 5.45 -7.43
C ASP A 127 -5.52 5.32 -6.03
N SER A 128 -6.37 4.31 -5.88
CA SER A 128 -7.02 3.98 -4.61
C SER A 128 -6.03 3.73 -3.46
N VAL A 129 -4.81 3.26 -3.76
CA VAL A 129 -3.75 3.03 -2.76
C VAL A 129 -3.17 4.37 -2.25
N CYS A 130 -2.93 5.33 -3.14
CA CYS A 130 -2.47 6.67 -2.77
C CYS A 130 -3.50 7.38 -1.88
N HIS A 131 -4.79 7.33 -2.24
CA HIS A 131 -5.87 7.91 -1.42
C HIS A 131 -6.00 7.21 -0.07
N LEU A 132 -5.88 5.88 -0.04
CA LEU A 132 -5.86 5.11 1.20
C LEU A 132 -4.74 5.55 2.14
N ALA A 133 -3.53 5.77 1.61
CA ALA A 133 -2.40 6.25 2.40
C ALA A 133 -2.69 7.62 3.04
N LEU A 134 -3.31 8.55 2.30
CA LEU A 134 -3.72 9.86 2.82
C LEU A 134 -4.78 9.73 3.92
N ILE A 135 -5.83 8.94 3.69
CA ILE A 135 -6.91 8.71 4.65
C ILE A 135 -6.37 8.10 5.95
N ARG A 136 -5.50 7.10 5.82
CA ARG A 136 -4.84 6.45 6.96
C ARG A 136 -3.94 7.43 7.72
N ALA A 137 -3.12 8.22 7.02
CA ALA A 137 -2.26 9.22 7.64
C ALA A 137 -3.07 10.22 8.50
N ARG A 138 -4.19 10.73 7.96
CA ARG A 138 -5.07 11.67 8.67
C ARG A 138 -5.79 11.04 9.85
N GLN A 139 -6.24 9.79 9.69
CA GLN A 139 -6.89 9.05 10.77
C GLN A 139 -5.92 8.77 11.92
N GLU A 140 -4.66 8.42 11.62
CA GLU A 140 -3.63 8.16 12.64
C GLU A 140 -3.02 9.44 13.24
N SER A 141 -3.05 10.57 12.52
CA SER A 141 -2.66 11.89 13.05
C SER A 141 -3.73 12.53 13.94
N GLY A 142 -4.94 11.99 13.96
CA GLY A 142 -6.08 12.51 14.73
C GLY A 142 -6.95 13.53 13.98
N ASP A 143 -6.64 13.83 12.71
CA ASP A 143 -7.49 14.67 11.84
C ASP A 143 -8.57 13.82 11.14
N ALA A 144 -9.55 13.38 11.93
CA ALA A 144 -10.63 12.55 11.42
C ALA A 144 -11.55 13.31 10.44
N LYS A 145 -11.73 14.63 10.61
CA LYS A 145 -12.44 15.48 9.63
C LYS A 145 -11.76 15.48 8.28
N GLY A 146 -10.44 15.70 8.26
CA GLY A 146 -9.66 15.67 7.04
C GLY A 146 -9.65 14.28 6.38
N ALA A 147 -9.70 13.21 7.16
CA ALA A 147 -9.83 11.84 6.63
C ALA A 147 -11.17 11.64 5.91
N ILE A 148 -12.27 12.14 6.47
CA ILE A 148 -13.61 12.09 5.86
C ILE A 148 -13.64 12.89 4.56
N GLU A 149 -13.10 14.13 4.55
CA GLU A 149 -13.07 14.94 3.34
C GLU A 149 -12.18 14.32 2.25
N ALA A 150 -11.06 13.68 2.62
CA ALA A 150 -10.25 12.91 1.67
C ALA A 150 -11.03 11.73 1.06
N GLY A 151 -11.84 11.05 1.87
CA GLY A 151 -12.76 10.01 1.38
C GLY A 151 -13.78 10.57 0.39
N ARG A 152 -14.45 11.68 0.72
CA ARG A 152 -15.39 12.36 -0.19
C ARG A 152 -14.72 12.82 -1.48
N GLN A 153 -13.48 13.30 -1.40
CA GLN A 153 -12.70 13.69 -2.57
C GLN A 153 -12.43 12.49 -3.48
N GLN A 154 -12.03 11.34 -2.93
CA GLN A 154 -11.86 10.11 -3.69
C GLN A 154 -13.17 9.66 -4.37
N GLN A 155 -14.33 9.89 -3.75
CA GLN A 155 -15.64 9.64 -4.39
C GLN A 155 -15.93 10.61 -5.54
N ARG A 156 -15.64 11.91 -5.38
CA ARG A 156 -15.82 12.91 -6.44
C ARG A 156 -14.97 12.62 -7.66
N GLU A 157 -13.76 12.10 -7.44
CA GLU A 157 -12.84 11.66 -8.49
C GLU A 157 -13.22 10.31 -9.10
N GLN A 158 -14.28 9.66 -8.60
CA GLN A 158 -14.77 8.36 -9.04
C GLN A 158 -13.72 7.24 -8.94
N VAL A 159 -12.76 7.37 -8.03
CA VAL A 159 -11.76 6.34 -7.75
C VAL A 159 -12.41 5.30 -6.82
N PRO A 160 -12.34 4.00 -7.15
CA PRO A 160 -12.98 2.95 -6.35
C PRO A 160 -12.38 2.89 -4.95
N PHE A 161 -13.21 2.50 -3.98
CA PHE A 161 -12.77 2.28 -2.61
C PHE A 161 -12.23 0.86 -2.45
N LEU A 162 -11.11 0.75 -1.74
CA LEU A 162 -10.60 -0.54 -1.30
C LEU A 162 -11.29 -0.95 0.00
N PRO A 163 -11.35 -2.25 0.33
CA PRO A 163 -11.90 -2.73 1.59
C PRO A 163 -11.31 -2.00 2.81
N TYR A 164 -10.00 -1.77 2.79
CA TYR A 164 -9.27 -1.08 3.87
C TYR A 164 -9.57 0.43 3.93
N THR A 165 -10.01 1.04 2.83
CA THR A 165 -10.46 2.44 2.82
C THR A 165 -11.71 2.60 3.68
N TYR A 166 -12.67 1.69 3.56
CA TYR A 166 -13.87 1.70 4.40
C TYR A 166 -13.54 1.56 5.88
N THR A 167 -12.55 0.74 6.23
CA THR A 167 -12.21 0.51 7.64
C THR A 167 -11.67 1.78 8.30
N HIS A 168 -10.76 2.50 7.64
CA HIS A 168 -10.24 3.76 8.17
C HIS A 168 -11.28 4.88 8.17
N LEU A 169 -12.11 4.98 7.12
CA LEU A 169 -13.17 5.98 7.07
C LEU A 169 -14.23 5.75 8.14
N LEU A 170 -14.65 4.52 8.39
CA LEU A 170 -15.62 4.20 9.44
C LEU A 170 -15.07 4.50 10.84
N VAL A 171 -13.79 4.22 11.07
CA VAL A 171 -13.12 4.61 12.32
C VAL A 171 -13.06 6.13 12.46
N ALA A 172 -12.74 6.87 11.39
CA ALA A 172 -12.78 8.33 11.41
C ALA A 172 -14.20 8.90 11.62
N CYS A 173 -15.22 8.26 11.07
CA CYS A 173 -16.62 8.63 11.33
C CYS A 173 -17.00 8.37 12.80
N ASN A 174 -16.49 7.30 13.41
CA ASN A 174 -16.73 7.00 14.81
C ASN A 174 -16.11 8.08 15.72
N THR A 175 -14.92 8.58 15.41
CA THR A 175 -14.30 9.65 16.20
C THR A 175 -15.00 11.00 16.05
N GLU A 176 -15.50 11.35 14.85
CA GLU A 176 -16.19 12.63 14.58
C GLU A 176 -17.71 12.58 14.80
N ASP A 177 -18.25 11.40 15.05
CA ASP A 177 -19.69 11.13 15.17
C ASP A 177 -20.52 11.49 13.92
N ASP A 178 -19.92 11.40 12.72
CA ASP A 178 -20.61 11.60 11.44
C ASP A 178 -21.34 10.31 11.00
N ALA A 179 -22.51 10.08 11.61
CA ALA A 179 -23.35 8.93 11.31
C ALA A 179 -23.90 8.95 9.87
N ALA A 180 -24.12 10.13 9.28
CA ALA A 180 -24.68 10.26 7.93
C ALA A 180 -23.71 9.69 6.88
N TYR A 181 -22.44 10.08 6.95
CA TYR A 181 -21.42 9.55 6.05
C TYR A 181 -21.13 8.07 6.33
N ALA A 182 -21.12 7.66 7.61
CA ALA A 182 -20.97 6.25 7.96
C ALA A 182 -22.08 5.37 7.35
N MET A 183 -23.34 5.81 7.37
CA MET A 183 -24.45 5.07 6.75
C MET A 183 -24.28 4.93 5.24
N GLU A 184 -23.81 5.99 4.56
CA GLU A 184 -23.50 5.93 3.12
C GLU A 184 -22.41 4.89 2.83
N LEU A 185 -21.33 4.90 3.61
CA LEU A 185 -20.23 3.94 3.48
C LEU A 185 -20.71 2.50 3.68
N VAL A 186 -21.51 2.23 4.72
CA VAL A 186 -22.06 0.90 5.01
C VAL A 186 -22.98 0.41 3.88
N ARG A 187 -23.83 1.28 3.33
CA ARG A 187 -24.68 0.93 2.16
C ARG A 187 -23.82 0.59 0.94
N ARG A 188 -22.75 1.34 0.69
CA ARG A 188 -21.83 1.06 -0.42
C ARG A 188 -21.07 -0.24 -0.23
N MET A 189 -20.54 -0.50 0.97
CA MET A 189 -19.89 -1.78 1.29
C MET A 189 -20.84 -2.96 1.04
N HIS A 190 -22.12 -2.82 1.39
CA HIS A 190 -23.12 -3.85 1.12
C HIS A 190 -23.40 -4.04 -0.37
N GLY A 191 -23.57 -2.95 -1.12
CA GLY A 191 -23.81 -2.99 -2.57
C GLY A 191 -22.64 -3.61 -3.35
N GLU A 192 -21.41 -3.31 -2.93
CA GLU A 192 -20.18 -3.86 -3.52
C GLU A 192 -19.81 -5.24 -2.94
N GLN A 193 -20.59 -5.76 -1.99
CA GLN A 193 -20.42 -7.07 -1.34
C GLN A 193 -19.09 -7.25 -0.60
N TRP A 194 -18.49 -6.16 -0.10
CA TRP A 194 -17.28 -6.23 0.70
C TRP A 194 -17.54 -6.78 2.10
N VAL A 195 -16.61 -7.59 2.59
CA VAL A 195 -16.62 -8.09 3.97
C VAL A 195 -15.97 -7.05 4.88
N PRO A 196 -16.67 -6.52 5.89
CA PRO A 196 -16.07 -5.56 6.82
C PRO A 196 -15.00 -6.23 7.68
N SER A 197 -13.90 -5.51 7.93
CA SER A 197 -12.88 -5.96 8.88
C SER A 197 -13.39 -5.88 10.32
N GLN A 198 -12.69 -6.53 11.25
CA GLN A 198 -13.03 -6.48 12.68
C GLN A 198 -13.09 -5.03 13.20
N SER A 199 -12.14 -4.17 12.81
CA SER A 199 -12.13 -2.76 13.21
C SER A 199 -13.33 -1.99 12.66
N ALA A 200 -13.74 -2.27 11.41
CA ALA A 200 -14.95 -1.67 10.84
C ALA A 200 -16.21 -2.15 11.55
N VAL A 201 -16.30 -3.42 11.92
CA VAL A 201 -17.41 -3.99 12.69
C VAL A 201 -17.56 -3.28 14.04
N LEU A 202 -16.46 -3.08 14.77
CA LEU A 202 -16.46 -2.38 16.05
C LEU A 202 -16.90 -0.91 15.90
N ALA A 203 -16.34 -0.19 14.92
CA ALA A 203 -16.71 1.19 14.64
C ALA A 203 -18.20 1.34 14.31
N ILE A 204 -18.76 0.39 13.54
CA ILE A 204 -20.19 0.34 13.22
C ILE A 204 -21.04 0.06 14.45
N GLN A 205 -20.62 -0.83 15.35
CA GLN A 205 -21.35 -1.13 16.58
C GLN A 205 -21.36 0.05 17.54
N GLU A 206 -20.21 0.70 17.75
CA GLU A 206 -20.09 1.88 18.61
C GLU A 206 -20.91 3.07 18.09
N LEU A 207 -20.90 3.31 16.77
CA LEU A 207 -21.78 4.29 16.14
C LEU A 207 -23.26 3.89 16.26
N GLY A 208 -23.57 2.59 16.11
CA GLY A 208 -24.93 2.07 16.24
C GLY A 208 -25.52 2.19 17.64
N HIS A 209 -24.68 2.19 18.68
CA HIS A 209 -25.11 2.48 20.06
C HIS A 209 -25.48 3.95 20.27
N ARG A 210 -24.84 4.87 19.53
CA ARG A 210 -25.12 6.31 19.61
C ARG A 210 -26.25 6.75 18.69
N HIS A 211 -26.38 6.10 17.53
CA HIS A 211 -27.36 6.42 16.50
C HIS A 211 -28.13 5.16 16.08
N GLU A 212 -29.36 5.04 16.58
CA GLU A 212 -30.22 3.87 16.34
C GLU A 212 -30.50 3.62 14.84
N GLU A 213 -30.42 4.66 14.01
CA GLU A 213 -30.64 4.62 12.56
C GLU A 213 -29.63 3.74 11.80
N LEU A 214 -28.43 3.53 12.37
CA LEU A 214 -27.35 2.77 11.75
C LEU A 214 -27.48 1.25 11.99
N VAL A 215 -28.25 0.85 13.00
CA VAL A 215 -28.50 -0.55 13.39
C VAL A 215 -29.21 -1.37 12.30
N PRO A 216 -30.32 -0.92 11.67
CA PRO A 216 -30.98 -1.71 10.63
C PRO A 216 -30.10 -1.94 9.39
N ILE A 217 -29.26 -0.95 9.03
CA ILE A 217 -28.41 -0.98 7.83
C ILE A 217 -27.18 -1.89 8.05
N SER A 218 -26.67 -1.95 9.28
CA SER A 218 -25.48 -2.75 9.62
C SER A 218 -25.75 -4.23 9.91
N ARG A 219 -26.97 -4.60 10.35
CA ARG A 219 -27.36 -5.99 10.66
C ARG A 219 -26.98 -7.04 9.59
N PRO A 220 -27.20 -6.81 8.27
CA PRO A 220 -26.84 -7.77 7.23
C PRO A 220 -25.33 -7.96 7.04
N LEU A 221 -24.52 -6.97 7.43
CA LEU A 221 -23.06 -7.02 7.31
C LEU A 221 -22.43 -7.68 8.54
N LEU A 222 -22.97 -7.41 9.73
CA LEU A 222 -22.54 -8.00 10.99
C LEU A 222 -22.80 -9.52 11.04
N SER A 223 -23.89 -10.00 10.44
CA SER A 223 -24.19 -11.43 10.35
C SER A 223 -23.23 -12.19 9.42
N LYS A 224 -22.74 -11.54 8.36
CA LYS A 224 -21.72 -12.12 7.45
C LYS A 224 -20.34 -12.18 8.11
N GLY A 225 -19.93 -11.13 8.83
CA GLY A 225 -18.65 -11.09 9.56
C GLY A 225 -18.57 -12.13 10.68
N SER A 226 -19.69 -12.40 11.37
CA SER A 226 -19.80 -13.47 12.38
C SER A 226 -19.60 -14.87 11.80
N ASN A 227 -20.07 -15.11 10.57
CA ASN A 227 -19.94 -16.42 9.92
C ASN A 227 -18.51 -16.69 9.41
N SER A 228 -17.78 -15.68 8.95
CA SER A 228 -16.34 -15.83 8.65
C SER A 228 -15.51 -16.13 9.90
N ASP A 229 -15.89 -15.56 11.04
CA ASP A 229 -15.23 -15.82 12.32
C ASP A 229 -15.52 -17.24 12.85
N ARG A 230 -16.73 -17.77 12.58
CA ARG A 230 -17.06 -19.19 12.79
C ARG A 230 -16.28 -20.12 11.84
N ALA A 231 -16.13 -19.76 10.57
CA ALA A 231 -15.38 -20.54 9.59
C ALA A 231 -13.87 -20.61 9.92
N LEU A 232 -13.28 -19.51 10.39
CA LEU A 232 -11.87 -19.47 10.83
C LEU A 232 -11.65 -20.25 12.14
N ARG A 233 -12.61 -20.24 13.07
CA ARG A 233 -12.55 -21.09 14.28
C ARG A 233 -12.71 -22.59 13.99
N LEU A 234 -13.47 -22.94 12.95
CA LEU A 234 -13.62 -24.34 12.51
C LEU A 234 -12.36 -24.84 11.76
N LEU A 235 -11.63 -23.98 11.06
CA LEU A 235 -10.34 -24.32 10.45
C LEU A 235 -9.18 -24.40 11.47
N GLY A 236 -9.32 -23.74 12.63
CA GLY A 236 -8.34 -23.82 13.73
C GLY A 236 -8.47 -25.04 14.65
N THR A 237 -9.50 -25.88 14.48
CA THR A 237 -9.79 -26.99 15.41
C THR A 237 -9.60 -28.40 14.83
N SER A 238 -9.15 -28.56 13.58
CA SER A 238 -9.00 -29.87 12.94
C SER A 238 -7.57 -30.44 12.90
N ASN A 239 -6.71 -30.16 13.90
CA ASN A 239 -5.34 -30.72 13.96
C ASN A 239 -4.99 -31.40 15.28
N HIS A 240 -5.95 -32.10 15.90
CA HIS A 240 -5.63 -33.16 16.87
C HIS A 240 -6.04 -34.53 16.33
N ALA A 241 -5.13 -35.15 15.57
CA ALA A 241 -5.14 -36.59 15.39
C ALA A 241 -4.68 -37.27 16.69
N PRO A 242 -5.34 -38.34 17.16
CA PRO A 242 -4.91 -39.07 18.35
C PRO A 242 -3.66 -39.93 18.05
N PRO A 243 -2.80 -40.21 19.04
CA PRO A 243 -1.59 -41.00 18.83
C PRO A 243 -1.93 -42.48 18.59
N PRO A 244 -1.20 -43.19 17.71
CA PRO A 244 -1.36 -44.63 17.53
C PRO A 244 -0.81 -45.39 18.73
N LYS A 245 -1.45 -46.53 19.02
CA LYS A 245 -1.09 -47.50 20.07
C LYS A 245 0.26 -48.15 19.85
#